data_AF-A0A2S0LFA4-F1
#
_entry.id   AF-A0A2S0LFA4-F1
#
_cell.length_a   1.000
_cell.length_b   1.000
_cell.length_c   1.000
_cell.angle_alpha   90.00
_cell.angle_beta   90.00
_cell.angle_gamma   90.00
#
_symmetry.space_group_name_H-M   'P 1'
#
loop_
_entity.id
_entity.type
_entity.pdbx_description
1 polymer ?
#
loop_
_entity_poly.entity_id
_entity_poly.type
_entity_poly.pdbx_seq_one_letter_code
_entity_poly.pdbx_strand_id
1 'polypeptide(L)'
;MLTRRHIRAKVMQSIYAMRQSQSQDLDKELKFLQNSADEMRHLYLLILSLFIELHSLATHQHKVAQKKYLATTEERTVHQKFSENLLLLAIVHNTLLQEAIADARINHWEIHEEYVRTIYKSIIESEFYKKYSKQKSSFEADKSFLMTIFEEIIAPDETIYEYIEDYNLTWVDDYPIVNTYISRLFREVHPTSPDKYFVPSLYKDEEEKDFLTGLLKKAVLNDSKWENEIISRMTGWEKDRVAVIDSILLKMAVCEMLSFPSIPVKVTLNEYLELAKEYSTTKSSAFINGVMKNVHKELEEKQQIKKIGRGLL
;
A
#
# COMPACT_ATOMS: atom_id res chain seq x y z
N MET A 1 -6.16 -5.36 -3.36
CA MET A 1 -4.87 -4.75 -2.96
C MET A 1 -4.92 -4.21 -1.54
N LEU A 2 -5.93 -3.41 -1.19
CA LEU A 2 -6.14 -2.92 0.16
C LEU A 2 -6.35 -4.06 1.15
N THR A 3 -5.81 -3.90 2.35
CA THR A 3 -6.09 -4.79 3.48
C THR A 3 -7.04 -4.09 4.44
N ARG A 4 -7.72 -4.84 5.32
CA ARG A 4 -8.56 -4.24 6.37
C ARG A 4 -7.75 -3.33 7.32
N ARG A 5 -6.46 -3.57 7.53
CA ARG A 5 -5.59 -2.68 8.32
C ARG A 5 -5.43 -1.33 7.63
N HIS A 6 -5.13 -1.33 6.34
CA HIS A 6 -4.95 -0.10 5.56
C HIS A 6 -6.25 0.68 5.42
N ILE A 7 -7.38 -0.01 5.30
CA ILE A 7 -8.70 0.63 5.35
C ILE A 7 -8.88 1.38 6.68
N ARG A 8 -8.53 0.78 7.82
CA ARG A 8 -8.60 1.46 9.12
C ARG A 8 -7.63 2.64 9.21
N ALA A 9 -6.41 2.51 8.69
CA ALA A 9 -5.44 3.61 8.65
C ALA A 9 -5.98 4.81 7.85
N LYS A 10 -6.47 4.57 6.62
CA LYS A 10 -7.06 5.63 5.77
C LYS A 10 -8.29 6.28 6.42
N VAL A 11 -9.17 5.49 7.06
CA VAL A 11 -10.31 6.05 7.80
C VAL A 11 -9.85 6.90 8.99
N MET A 12 -8.83 6.45 9.73
CA MET A 12 -8.26 7.23 10.84
C MET A 12 -7.69 8.56 10.34
N GLN A 13 -6.94 8.55 9.24
CA GLN A 13 -6.37 9.75 8.62
C GLN A 13 -7.47 10.72 8.16
N SER A 14 -8.54 10.21 7.55
CA SER A 14 -9.72 11.00 7.19
C SER A 14 -10.38 11.66 8.40
N ILE A 15 -10.63 10.90 9.47
CA ILE A 15 -11.22 11.45 10.69
C ILE A 15 -10.29 12.51 11.32
N TYR A 16 -8.98 12.28 11.28
CA TYR A 16 -7.98 13.24 11.75
C TYR A 16 -8.01 14.54 10.92
N ALA A 17 -8.03 14.44 9.59
CA ALA A 17 -8.13 15.58 8.68
C ALA A 17 -9.43 16.38 8.88
N MET A 18 -10.57 15.70 9.06
CA MET A 18 -11.85 16.35 9.40
C MET A 18 -11.75 17.15 10.70
N ARG A 19 -11.14 16.57 11.74
CA ARG A 19 -10.96 17.24 13.03
C ARG A 19 -10.07 18.47 12.93
N GLN A 20 -8.95 18.37 12.21
CA GLN A 20 -8.02 19.49 12.04
C GLN A 20 -8.61 20.63 11.21
N SER A 21 -9.41 20.29 10.19
CA SER A 21 -10.12 21.28 9.38
C SER A 21 -11.41 21.81 10.01
N GLN A 22 -11.83 21.26 11.16
CA GLN A 22 -13.13 21.52 11.81
C GLN A 22 -14.33 21.32 10.85
N SER A 23 -14.17 20.45 9.86
CA SER A 23 -15.18 20.17 8.86
C SER A 23 -16.20 19.16 9.39
N GLN A 24 -17.49 19.43 9.12
CA GLN A 24 -18.59 18.49 9.36
C GLN A 24 -19.14 17.90 8.05
N ASP A 25 -18.53 18.22 6.91
CA ASP A 25 -18.95 17.74 5.60
C ASP A 25 -18.49 16.30 5.37
N LEU A 26 -19.36 15.35 5.75
CA LEU A 26 -19.10 13.92 5.62
C LEU A 26 -19.03 13.46 4.16
N ASP A 27 -19.80 14.08 3.26
CA ASP A 27 -19.82 13.68 1.84
C ASP A 27 -18.52 14.09 1.14
N LYS A 28 -17.99 15.27 1.48
CA LYS A 28 -16.66 15.68 1.04
C LYS A 28 -15.59 14.74 1.56
N GLU A 29 -15.64 14.38 2.84
CA GLU A 29 -14.64 13.46 3.41
C GLU A 29 -14.73 12.06 2.79
N LEU A 30 -15.93 11.56 2.53
CA LEU A 30 -16.11 10.27 1.86
C LEU A 30 -15.46 10.25 0.48
N LYS A 31 -15.62 11.33 -0.30
CA LYS A 31 -14.94 11.47 -1.60
C LYS A 31 -13.44 11.51 -1.43
N PHE A 32 -12.93 12.25 -0.44
CA PHE A 32 -11.49 12.27 -0.15
C PHE A 32 -10.96 10.88 0.21
N LEU A 33 -11.64 10.14 1.10
CA LEU A 33 -11.27 8.78 1.49
C LEU A 33 -11.27 7.81 0.31
N GLN A 34 -12.29 7.88 -0.55
CA GLN A 34 -12.38 7.07 -1.77
C GLN A 34 -11.24 7.40 -2.74
N ASN A 35 -10.99 8.69 -2.98
CA ASN A 35 -9.87 9.11 -3.81
C ASN A 35 -8.54 8.63 -3.23
N SER A 36 -8.31 8.77 -1.92
CA SER A 36 -7.09 8.28 -1.27
C SER A 36 -6.92 6.75 -1.41
N ALA A 37 -8.03 6.00 -1.42
CA ALA A 37 -7.98 4.57 -1.69
C ALA A 37 -7.61 4.28 -3.16
N ASP A 38 -8.16 5.05 -4.11
CA ASP A 38 -7.85 4.93 -5.54
C ASP A 38 -6.42 5.37 -5.87
N GLU A 39 -5.89 6.37 -5.16
CA GLU A 39 -4.51 6.86 -5.30
C GLU A 39 -3.47 5.78 -5.00
N MET A 40 -3.76 4.84 -4.09
CA MET A 40 -2.90 3.66 -3.87
C MET A 40 -2.73 2.83 -5.16
N ARG A 41 -3.79 2.71 -5.98
CA ARG A 41 -3.72 2.03 -7.27
C ARG A 41 -2.88 2.83 -8.26
N HIS A 42 -2.94 4.16 -8.24
CA HIS A 42 -2.08 5.00 -9.07
C HIS A 42 -0.60 4.84 -8.70
N LEU A 43 -0.27 4.79 -7.42
CA LEU A 43 1.10 4.50 -6.96
C LEU A 43 1.60 3.14 -7.46
N TYR A 44 0.75 2.11 -7.40
CA TYR A 44 1.07 0.79 -7.96
C TYR A 44 1.34 0.84 -9.47
N LEU A 45 0.49 1.52 -10.23
CA LEU A 45 0.66 1.68 -11.67
C LEU A 45 1.91 2.49 -12.01
N LEU A 46 2.23 3.52 -11.21
CA LEU A 46 3.46 4.29 -11.32
C LEU A 46 4.70 3.38 -11.19
N ILE A 47 4.75 2.53 -10.17
CA ILE A 47 5.89 1.64 -9.96
C ILE A 47 5.97 0.58 -11.07
N LEU A 48 4.85 0.04 -11.56
CA LEU A 48 4.89 -0.88 -12.71
C LEU A 48 5.31 -0.18 -14.02
N SER A 49 4.91 1.08 -14.21
CA SER A 49 5.34 1.87 -15.37
C SER A 49 6.85 2.12 -15.37
N LEU A 50 7.51 2.18 -14.20
CA LEU A 50 8.97 2.25 -14.11
C LEU A 50 9.63 1.03 -14.80
N PHE A 51 9.09 -0.18 -14.62
CA PHE A 51 9.63 -1.36 -15.31
C PHE A 51 9.47 -1.27 -16.83
N ILE A 52 8.36 -0.69 -17.31
CA ILE A 52 8.14 -0.45 -18.75
C ILE A 52 9.20 0.51 -19.30
N GLU A 53 9.50 1.58 -18.57
CA GLU A 53 10.53 2.55 -18.96
C GLU A 53 11.94 1.98 -18.88
N LEU A 54 12.26 1.19 -17.84
CA LEU A 54 13.54 0.48 -17.74
C LEU A 54 13.75 -0.47 -18.93
N HIS A 55 12.69 -1.17 -19.36
CA HIS A 55 12.73 -2.00 -20.57
C HIS A 55 12.95 -1.17 -21.84
N SER A 56 12.24 -0.05 -21.98
CA SER A 56 12.36 0.88 -23.12
C SER A 56 13.81 1.40 -23.23
N LEU A 57 14.38 1.84 -22.12
CA LEU A 57 15.76 2.31 -22.02
C LEU A 57 16.76 1.20 -22.36
N ALA A 58 16.59 0.00 -21.82
CA ALA A 58 17.45 -1.15 -22.13
C ALA A 58 17.41 -1.49 -23.63
N THR A 59 16.21 -1.53 -24.23
CA THR A 59 16.03 -1.79 -25.66
C THR A 59 16.71 -0.71 -26.50
N HIS A 60 16.61 0.56 -26.11
CA HIS A 60 17.28 1.65 -26.79
C HIS A 60 18.81 1.52 -26.68
N GLN A 61 19.34 1.27 -25.48
CA GLN A 61 20.78 1.11 -25.26
C GLN A 61 21.35 -0.10 -26.02
N HIS A 62 20.60 -1.20 -26.12
CA HIS A 62 20.98 -2.34 -26.95
C HIS A 62 21.13 -1.96 -28.43
N LYS A 63 20.15 -1.24 -29.00
CA LYS A 63 20.20 -0.75 -30.39
C LYS A 63 21.38 0.19 -30.62
N VAL A 64 21.70 1.05 -29.65
CA VAL A 64 22.87 1.95 -29.72
C VAL A 64 24.17 1.16 -29.67
N ALA A 65 24.30 0.19 -28.76
CA ALA A 65 25.50 -0.64 -28.62
C ALA A 65 25.78 -1.48 -29.88
N GLN A 66 24.74 -2.00 -30.54
CA GLN A 66 24.90 -2.72 -31.81
C GLN A 66 25.49 -1.87 -32.94
N LYS A 67 25.19 -0.55 -32.96
CA LYS A 67 25.68 0.39 -33.98
C LYS A 67 27.10 0.91 -33.70
N LYS A 68 27.63 0.74 -32.49
CA LYS A 68 28.98 1.20 -32.12
C LYS A 68 30.04 0.27 -32.73
N TYR A 69 30.89 0.85 -33.58
CA TYR A 69 31.99 0.15 -34.27
C TYR A 69 33.01 -0.50 -33.32
N LEU A 70 33.29 0.14 -32.18
CA LEU A 70 34.29 -0.31 -31.19
C LEU A 70 33.68 -0.94 -29.93
N ALA A 71 32.38 -1.25 -29.92
CA ALA A 71 31.75 -1.83 -28.73
C ALA A 71 32.28 -3.23 -28.44
N THR A 72 32.57 -3.51 -27.18
CA THR A 72 32.97 -4.85 -26.74
C THR A 72 31.80 -5.84 -26.87
N THR A 73 32.09 -7.14 -26.97
CA THR A 73 31.05 -8.20 -26.97
C THR A 73 30.18 -8.13 -25.72
N GLU A 74 30.77 -7.73 -24.60
CA GLU A 74 30.07 -7.52 -23.33
C GLU A 74 29.12 -6.32 -23.43
N GLU A 75 29.57 -5.16 -23.90
CA GLU A 75 28.71 -3.98 -24.10
C GLU A 75 27.51 -4.24 -25.04
N ARG A 76 27.69 -5.07 -26.06
CA ARG A 76 26.62 -5.42 -27.00
C ARG A 76 25.56 -6.33 -26.38
N THR A 77 25.93 -7.18 -25.42
CA THR A 77 25.05 -8.21 -24.84
C THR A 77 24.50 -7.80 -23.47
N VAL A 78 25.16 -6.88 -22.76
CA VAL A 78 24.73 -6.36 -21.45
C VAL A 78 23.30 -5.85 -21.49
N HIS A 79 22.89 -5.07 -22.48
CA HIS A 79 21.51 -4.55 -22.50
C HIS A 79 20.49 -5.58 -22.99
N GLN A 80 20.93 -6.53 -23.83
CA GLN A 80 20.08 -7.55 -24.44
C GLN A 80 19.44 -8.44 -23.38
N LYS A 81 20.25 -8.95 -22.45
CA LYS A 81 19.78 -9.90 -21.44
C LYS A 81 18.70 -9.30 -20.53
N PHE A 82 18.81 -8.01 -20.21
CA PHE A 82 17.77 -7.30 -19.47
C PHE A 82 16.50 -7.11 -20.32
N SER A 83 16.62 -6.64 -21.57
CA SER A 83 15.46 -6.41 -22.45
C SER A 83 14.71 -7.70 -22.82
N GLU A 84 15.39 -8.85 -22.81
CA GLU A 84 14.79 -10.16 -23.12
C GLU A 84 14.24 -10.88 -21.89
N ASN A 85 14.28 -10.26 -20.71
CA ASN A 85 13.74 -10.84 -19.48
C ASN A 85 12.25 -11.18 -19.64
N LEU A 86 11.89 -12.45 -19.44
CA LEU A 86 10.56 -12.96 -19.76
C LEU A 86 9.44 -12.36 -18.90
N LEU A 87 9.70 -12.08 -17.62
CA LEU A 87 8.72 -11.42 -16.77
C LEU A 87 8.58 -9.93 -17.13
N LEU A 88 9.68 -9.27 -17.46
CA LEU A 88 9.67 -7.88 -17.91
C LEU A 88 8.85 -7.72 -19.20
N LEU A 89 9.06 -8.63 -20.16
CA LEU A 89 8.27 -8.68 -21.39
C LEU A 89 6.79 -8.96 -21.12
N ALA A 90 6.47 -9.80 -20.13
CA ALA A 90 5.09 -10.07 -19.73
C ALA A 90 4.41 -8.80 -19.16
N ILE A 91 5.15 -7.96 -18.43
CA ILE A 91 4.65 -6.66 -17.94
C ILE A 91 4.47 -5.68 -19.11
N VAL A 92 5.50 -5.52 -19.95
CA VAL A 92 5.49 -4.57 -21.06
C VAL A 92 4.39 -4.84 -22.07
N HIS A 93 4.15 -6.12 -22.41
CA HIS A 93 3.15 -6.50 -23.40
C HIS A 93 1.75 -6.71 -22.82
N ASN A 94 1.54 -6.49 -21.53
CA ASN A 94 0.22 -6.64 -20.92
C ASN A 94 -0.70 -5.49 -21.33
N THR A 95 -1.66 -5.76 -22.22
CA THR A 95 -2.55 -4.72 -22.77
C THR A 95 -3.43 -4.07 -21.70
N LEU A 96 -3.98 -4.85 -20.76
CA LEU A 96 -4.82 -4.33 -19.70
C LEU A 96 -4.06 -3.38 -18.75
N LEU A 97 -2.79 -3.68 -18.48
CA LEU A 97 -1.92 -2.81 -17.68
C LEU A 97 -1.62 -1.51 -18.43
N GLN A 98 -1.31 -1.58 -19.72
CA GLN A 98 -1.08 -0.39 -20.55
C GLN A 98 -2.33 0.51 -20.61
N GLU A 99 -3.51 -0.09 -20.78
CA GLU A 99 -4.80 0.62 -20.72
C GLU A 99 -5.02 1.26 -19.35
N ALA A 100 -4.77 0.53 -18.26
CA ALA A 100 -4.91 1.07 -16.90
C ALA A 100 -3.96 2.24 -16.61
N ILE A 101 -2.71 2.17 -17.09
CA ILE A 101 -1.71 3.26 -16.98
C ILE A 101 -2.18 4.49 -17.77
N ALA A 102 -2.66 4.28 -19.00
CA ALA A 102 -3.16 5.36 -19.87
C ALA A 102 -4.42 6.03 -19.30
N ASP A 103 -5.39 5.25 -18.83
CA ASP A 103 -6.63 5.74 -18.22
C ASP A 103 -6.35 6.55 -16.94
N ALA A 104 -5.38 6.10 -16.13
CA ALA A 104 -4.90 6.80 -14.95
C ALA A 104 -3.96 7.97 -15.27
N ARG A 105 -3.60 8.18 -16.54
CA ARG A 105 -2.69 9.24 -17.03
C ARG A 105 -1.33 9.25 -16.35
N ILE A 106 -0.79 8.06 -16.08
CA ILE A 106 0.54 7.89 -15.47
C ILE A 106 1.60 8.08 -16.57
N ASN A 107 2.22 9.26 -16.63
CA ASN A 107 3.27 9.61 -17.60
C ASN A 107 4.52 10.23 -16.93
N HIS A 108 4.67 10.00 -15.63
CA HIS A 108 5.64 10.67 -14.76
C HIS A 108 7.09 10.45 -15.17
N TRP A 109 7.42 9.23 -15.61
CA TRP A 109 8.79 8.87 -15.98
C TRP A 109 9.23 9.46 -17.32
N GLU A 110 8.30 9.83 -18.21
CA GLU A 110 8.62 10.54 -19.45
C GLU A 110 9.12 11.97 -19.16
N ILE A 111 8.56 12.59 -18.11
CA ILE A 111 8.94 13.93 -17.67
C ILE A 111 10.24 13.88 -16.85
N HIS A 112 10.45 12.79 -16.10
CA HIS A 112 11.60 12.62 -15.22
C HIS A 112 12.48 11.42 -15.60
N GLU A 113 12.93 11.40 -16.86
CA GLU A 113 13.74 10.31 -17.43
C GLU A 113 15.06 10.08 -16.65
N GLU A 114 15.55 11.09 -15.92
CA GLU A 114 16.77 10.99 -15.11
C GLU A 114 16.68 9.95 -14.00
N TYR A 115 15.52 9.79 -13.33
CA TYR A 115 15.34 8.73 -12.33
C TYR A 115 15.48 7.36 -12.98
N VAL A 116 14.80 7.14 -14.12
CA VAL A 116 14.87 5.88 -14.87
C VAL A 116 16.31 5.56 -15.26
N ARG A 117 17.06 6.56 -15.76
CA ARG A 117 18.47 6.40 -16.16
C ARG A 117 19.35 6.06 -14.97
N THR A 118 19.15 6.72 -13.83
CA THR A 118 19.94 6.51 -12.60
C THR A 118 19.69 5.12 -12.05
N ILE A 119 18.43 4.71 -11.90
CA ILE A 119 18.04 3.38 -11.44
C ILE A 119 18.57 2.31 -12.40
N TYR A 120 18.41 2.50 -13.71
CA TYR A 120 18.93 1.55 -14.71
C TYR A 120 20.44 1.38 -14.61
N LYS A 121 21.18 2.48 -14.43
CA LYS A 121 22.62 2.43 -14.22
C LYS A 121 22.97 1.64 -12.95
N SER A 122 22.30 1.92 -11.83
CA SER A 122 22.48 1.18 -10.58
C SER A 122 22.21 -0.32 -10.75
N ILE A 123 21.19 -0.69 -11.53
CA ILE A 123 20.89 -2.09 -11.86
C ILE A 123 22.05 -2.72 -12.62
N ILE A 124 22.48 -2.14 -13.75
CA ILE A 124 23.49 -2.74 -14.62
C ILE A 124 24.87 -2.84 -13.94
N GLU A 125 25.22 -1.88 -13.08
CA GLU A 125 26.48 -1.86 -12.34
C GLU A 125 26.50 -2.81 -11.13
N SER A 126 25.32 -3.25 -10.67
CA SER A 126 25.17 -4.11 -9.49
C SER A 126 25.75 -5.52 -9.66
N GLU A 127 26.17 -6.11 -8.53
CA GLU A 127 26.56 -7.53 -8.48
C GLU A 127 25.39 -8.47 -8.81
N PHE A 128 24.14 -8.05 -8.54
CA PHE A 128 22.94 -8.79 -8.90
C PHE A 128 22.85 -9.00 -10.41
N TYR A 129 23.08 -7.94 -11.19
CA TYR A 129 23.06 -8.02 -12.65
C TYR A 129 24.23 -8.83 -13.19
N LYS A 130 25.45 -8.65 -12.68
CA LYS A 130 26.63 -9.44 -13.08
C LYS A 130 26.46 -10.93 -12.83
N LYS A 131 25.73 -11.30 -11.76
CA LYS A 131 25.37 -12.70 -11.48
C LYS A 131 24.28 -13.19 -12.44
N TYR A 132 23.24 -12.40 -12.67
CA TYR A 132 22.12 -12.74 -13.54
C TYR A 132 22.53 -12.88 -15.02
N SER A 133 23.41 -12.01 -15.51
CA SER A 133 23.86 -12.02 -16.90
C SER A 133 24.55 -13.32 -17.32
N LYS A 134 25.16 -14.02 -16.36
CA LYS A 134 25.83 -15.31 -16.56
C LYS A 134 24.89 -16.52 -16.43
N GLN A 135 23.66 -16.32 -15.95
CA GLN A 135 22.70 -17.41 -15.77
C GLN A 135 22.00 -17.79 -17.07
N LYS A 136 21.65 -19.08 -17.20
CA LYS A 136 20.83 -19.57 -18.30
C LYS A 136 19.44 -18.92 -18.24
N SER A 137 18.95 -18.43 -19.38
CA SER A 137 17.62 -17.82 -19.48
C SER A 137 16.53 -18.83 -19.09
N SER A 138 15.68 -18.44 -18.16
CA SER A 138 14.47 -19.17 -17.76
C SER A 138 13.55 -18.19 -17.02
N PHE A 139 12.24 -18.46 -17.05
CA PHE A 139 11.28 -17.60 -16.36
C PHE A 139 11.61 -17.46 -14.87
N GLU A 140 12.06 -18.52 -14.20
CA GLU A 140 12.38 -18.48 -12.78
C GLU A 140 13.62 -17.62 -12.48
N ALA A 141 14.67 -17.71 -13.32
CA ALA A 141 15.85 -16.86 -13.19
C ALA A 141 15.49 -15.38 -13.42
N ASP A 142 14.66 -15.12 -14.43
CA ASP A 142 14.19 -13.78 -14.80
C ASP A 142 13.31 -13.15 -13.71
N LYS A 143 12.40 -13.95 -13.14
CA LYS A 143 11.54 -13.57 -12.01
C LYS A 143 12.38 -13.29 -10.76
N SER A 144 13.29 -14.18 -10.41
CA SER A 144 14.18 -14.00 -9.25
C SER A 144 15.05 -12.74 -9.39
N PHE A 145 15.53 -12.45 -10.59
CA PHE A 145 16.28 -11.22 -10.85
C PHE A 145 15.43 -9.97 -10.70
N LEU A 146 14.22 -9.91 -11.28
CA LEU A 146 13.32 -8.76 -11.14
C LEU A 146 12.90 -8.53 -9.68
N MET A 147 12.65 -9.60 -8.92
CA MET A 147 12.40 -9.50 -7.48
C MET A 147 13.60 -8.91 -6.74
N THR A 148 14.81 -9.38 -7.06
CA THR A 148 16.04 -8.90 -6.41
C THR A 148 16.26 -7.42 -6.66
N ILE A 149 16.17 -6.95 -7.91
CA ILE A 149 16.36 -5.51 -8.18
C ILE A 149 15.22 -4.67 -7.60
N PHE A 150 14.01 -5.21 -7.50
CA PHE A 150 12.92 -4.50 -6.87
C PHE A 150 13.18 -4.30 -5.38
N GLU A 151 13.55 -5.36 -4.67
CA GLU A 151 13.73 -5.35 -3.21
C GLU A 151 15.03 -4.65 -2.77
N GLU A 152 16.11 -4.75 -3.56
CA GLU A 152 17.44 -4.26 -3.18
C GLU A 152 17.82 -2.91 -3.81
N ILE A 153 17.14 -2.50 -4.89
CA ILE A 153 17.46 -1.26 -5.62
C ILE A 153 16.27 -0.33 -5.67
N ILE A 154 15.13 -0.76 -6.21
CA ILE A 154 13.99 0.14 -6.49
C ILE A 154 13.22 0.53 -5.22
N ALA A 155 12.77 -0.45 -4.44
CA ALA A 155 11.97 -0.20 -3.24
C ALA A 155 12.69 0.66 -2.16
N PRO A 156 13.99 0.47 -1.88
CA PRO A 156 14.72 1.29 -0.93
C PRO A 156 15.32 2.59 -1.53
N ASP A 157 15.08 2.90 -2.81
CA ASP A 157 15.65 4.09 -3.44
C ASP A 157 15.09 5.38 -2.83
N GLU A 158 15.97 6.18 -2.23
CA GLU A 158 15.60 7.45 -1.58
C GLU A 158 15.04 8.46 -2.59
N THR A 159 15.55 8.49 -3.82
CA THR A 159 15.13 9.47 -4.83
C THR A 159 13.74 9.18 -5.37
N ILE A 160 13.36 7.90 -5.48
CA ILE A 160 11.97 7.48 -5.77
C ILE A 160 11.06 7.86 -4.61
N TYR A 161 11.50 7.64 -3.37
CA TYR A 161 10.72 7.99 -2.19
C TYR A 161 10.45 9.50 -2.11
N GLU A 162 11.48 10.33 -2.30
CA GLU A 162 11.36 11.79 -2.37
C GLU A 162 10.39 12.22 -3.47
N TYR A 163 10.48 11.62 -4.67
CA TYR A 163 9.55 11.89 -5.77
C TYR A 163 8.10 11.57 -5.39
N ILE A 164 7.88 10.43 -4.71
CA ILE A 164 6.55 10.01 -4.24
C ILE A 164 5.99 11.00 -3.21
N GLU A 165 6.82 11.41 -2.25
CA GLU A 165 6.48 12.37 -1.20
C GLU A 165 6.08 13.73 -1.79
N ASP A 166 6.86 14.25 -2.75
CA ASP A 166 6.60 15.52 -3.42
C ASP A 166 5.34 15.47 -4.29
N TYR A 167 5.05 14.33 -4.92
CA TYR A 167 3.94 14.20 -5.86
C TYR A 167 2.59 14.06 -5.16
N ASN A 168 2.50 13.16 -4.17
CA ASN A 168 1.27 12.95 -3.42
C ASN A 168 1.55 12.47 -2.00
N LEU A 169 1.29 13.34 -1.02
CA LEU A 169 1.49 13.02 0.40
C LEU A 169 0.77 11.75 0.86
N THR A 170 -0.35 11.38 0.25
CA THR A 170 -1.08 10.14 0.64
C THR A 170 -0.37 8.88 0.19
N TRP A 171 0.53 8.97 -0.79
CA TRP A 171 1.29 7.82 -1.28
C TRP A 171 2.40 7.38 -0.35
N VAL A 172 2.91 8.27 0.50
CA VAL A 172 4.00 7.95 1.44
C VAL A 172 3.61 6.78 2.35
N ASP A 173 2.41 6.83 2.92
CA ASP A 173 1.89 5.75 3.77
C ASP A 173 1.52 4.49 2.96
N ASP A 174 1.14 4.66 1.69
CA ASP A 174 0.80 3.56 0.80
C ASP A 174 2.04 2.84 0.25
N TYR A 175 3.21 3.49 0.20
CA TYR A 175 4.41 2.99 -0.46
C TYR A 175 4.92 1.65 0.09
N PRO A 176 5.09 1.46 1.41
CA PRO A 176 5.50 0.16 1.96
C PRO A 176 4.54 -0.98 1.60
N ILE A 177 3.24 -0.65 1.51
CA ILE A 177 2.17 -1.60 1.23
C ILE A 177 2.17 -1.99 -0.23
N VAL A 178 2.28 -1.00 -1.12
CA VAL A 178 2.40 -1.23 -2.56
C VAL A 178 3.66 -2.05 -2.84
N ASN A 179 4.78 -1.76 -2.17
CA ASN A 179 6.00 -2.55 -2.30
C ASN A 179 5.79 -4.00 -1.85
N THR A 180 5.19 -4.21 -0.68
CA THR A 180 4.83 -5.56 -0.20
C THR A 180 3.92 -6.29 -1.19
N TYR A 181 2.97 -5.56 -1.79
CA TYR A 181 2.07 -6.12 -2.80
C TYR A 181 2.81 -6.52 -4.07
N ILE A 182 3.69 -5.67 -4.60
CA ILE A 182 4.49 -5.94 -5.81
C ILE A 182 5.46 -7.10 -5.58
N SER A 183 6.14 -7.17 -4.44
CA SER A 183 6.99 -8.31 -4.09
C SER A 183 6.20 -9.63 -4.09
N ARG A 184 4.98 -9.62 -3.54
CA ARG A 184 4.09 -10.80 -3.59
C ARG A 184 3.64 -11.12 -5.02
N LEU A 185 3.27 -10.09 -5.79
CA LEU A 185 2.87 -10.22 -7.19
C LEU A 185 3.96 -10.90 -8.03
N PHE A 186 5.21 -10.46 -7.90
CA PHE A 186 6.33 -11.07 -8.60
C PHE A 186 6.68 -12.46 -8.06
N ARG A 187 6.46 -12.74 -6.78
CA ARG A 187 6.69 -14.08 -6.22
C ARG A 187 5.72 -15.12 -6.76
N GLU A 188 4.45 -14.73 -6.91
CA GLU A 188 3.33 -15.62 -7.24
C GLU A 188 3.00 -15.67 -8.75
N VAL A 189 3.67 -14.88 -9.58
CA VAL A 189 3.43 -14.87 -11.04
C VAL A 189 3.97 -16.15 -11.70
N HIS A 190 3.23 -16.64 -12.68
CA HIS A 190 3.58 -17.79 -13.51
C HIS A 190 3.50 -17.43 -15.00
N PRO A 191 4.17 -18.18 -15.91
CA PRO A 191 4.07 -17.95 -17.35
C PRO A 191 2.64 -18.05 -17.91
N THR A 192 1.77 -18.78 -17.20
CA THR A 192 0.36 -18.99 -17.55
C THR A 192 -0.58 -18.05 -16.81
N SER A 193 -0.06 -17.06 -16.08
CA SER A 193 -0.91 -16.06 -15.41
C SER A 193 -1.74 -15.29 -16.45
N PRO A 194 -3.04 -15.06 -16.20
CA PRO A 194 -3.89 -14.33 -17.13
C PRO A 194 -3.53 -12.84 -17.16
N ASP A 195 -3.86 -12.14 -18.24
CA ASP A 195 -3.54 -10.71 -18.39
C ASP A 195 -4.03 -9.84 -17.23
N LYS A 196 -5.20 -10.18 -16.66
CA LYS A 196 -5.77 -9.47 -15.50
C LYS A 196 -4.91 -9.54 -14.23
N TYR A 197 -3.87 -10.36 -14.21
CA TYR A 197 -3.00 -10.56 -13.05
C TYR A 197 -2.27 -9.28 -12.63
N PHE A 198 -1.84 -8.45 -13.58
CA PHE A 198 -1.16 -7.17 -13.33
C PHE A 198 -2.12 -5.99 -13.13
N VAL A 199 -3.43 -6.22 -13.18
CA VAL A 199 -4.47 -5.21 -12.90
C VAL A 199 -5.45 -5.72 -11.84
N PRO A 200 -4.95 -6.00 -10.62
CA PRO A 200 -5.77 -6.54 -9.55
C PRO A 200 -6.83 -5.53 -9.09
N SER A 201 -7.95 -6.05 -8.59
CA SER A 201 -8.95 -5.20 -7.93
C SER A 201 -8.37 -4.58 -6.66
N LEU A 202 -8.73 -3.30 -6.43
CA LEU A 202 -8.36 -2.56 -5.24
C LEU A 202 -8.93 -3.22 -3.97
N TYR A 203 -10.20 -3.60 -4.02
CA TYR A 203 -10.90 -4.36 -2.96
C TYR A 203 -11.00 -5.83 -3.33
N LYS A 204 -10.92 -6.72 -2.34
CA LYS A 204 -11.12 -8.15 -2.55
C LYS A 204 -12.56 -8.48 -2.96
N ASP A 205 -13.51 -7.80 -2.33
CA ASP A 205 -14.95 -7.97 -2.50
C ASP A 205 -15.69 -6.67 -2.14
N GLU A 206 -16.99 -6.62 -2.42
CA GLU A 206 -17.83 -5.47 -2.05
C GLU A 206 -17.91 -5.28 -0.52
N GLU A 207 -17.73 -6.32 0.30
CA GLU A 207 -17.74 -6.18 1.77
C GLU A 207 -16.56 -5.31 2.25
N GLU A 208 -15.38 -5.44 1.66
CA GLU A 208 -14.24 -4.56 1.97
C GLU A 208 -14.46 -3.11 1.53
N LYS A 209 -15.11 -2.91 0.38
CA LYS A 209 -15.47 -1.57 -0.10
C LYS A 209 -16.53 -0.91 0.79
N ASP A 210 -17.53 -1.67 1.21
CA ASP A 210 -18.53 -1.25 2.18
C ASP A 210 -17.92 -1.00 3.56
N PHE A 211 -16.90 -1.77 3.94
CA PHE A 211 -16.17 -1.57 5.19
C PHE A 211 -15.48 -0.20 5.23
N LEU A 212 -14.81 0.20 4.14
CA LEU A 212 -14.14 1.51 4.04
C LEU A 212 -15.10 2.68 4.32
N THR A 213 -16.18 2.75 3.55
CA THR A 213 -17.15 3.85 3.68
C THR A 213 -18.00 3.73 4.94
N GLY A 214 -18.39 2.50 5.29
CA GLY A 214 -19.20 2.21 6.45
C GLY A 214 -18.50 2.54 7.77
N LEU A 215 -17.18 2.27 7.86
CA LEU A 215 -16.41 2.56 9.07
C LEU A 215 -16.33 4.06 9.31
N LEU A 216 -15.99 4.85 8.27
CA LEU A 216 -15.98 6.32 8.37
C LEU A 216 -17.34 6.86 8.80
N LYS A 217 -18.41 6.50 8.07
CA LYS A 217 -19.77 6.98 8.35
C LYS A 217 -20.20 6.66 9.78
N LYS A 218 -20.06 5.40 10.21
CA LYS A 218 -20.49 4.95 11.54
C LYS A 218 -19.64 5.57 12.66
N ALA A 219 -18.34 5.75 12.44
CA ALA A 219 -17.44 6.37 13.41
C ALA A 219 -17.78 7.85 13.60
N VAL A 220 -17.96 8.60 12.51
CA VAL A 220 -18.21 10.05 12.56
C VAL A 220 -19.64 10.38 13.02
N LEU A 221 -20.66 9.73 12.46
CA LEU A 221 -22.07 10.04 12.78
C LEU A 221 -22.46 9.71 14.23
N ASN A 222 -21.69 8.84 14.89
CA ASN A 222 -21.93 8.43 16.27
C ASN A 222 -20.76 8.83 17.19
N ASP A 223 -19.94 9.82 16.81
CA ASP A 223 -18.72 10.19 17.53
C ASP A 223 -18.97 10.44 19.04
N SER A 224 -20.02 11.18 19.40
CA SER A 224 -20.39 11.43 20.80
C SER A 224 -20.83 10.17 21.55
N LYS A 225 -21.47 9.22 20.86
CA LYS A 225 -21.85 7.93 21.44
C LYS A 225 -20.60 7.13 21.78
N TRP A 226 -19.65 7.02 20.84
CA TRP A 226 -18.40 6.30 21.05
C TRP A 226 -17.56 6.95 22.15
N GLU A 227 -17.56 8.28 22.19
CA GLU A 227 -16.93 9.03 23.27
C GLU A 227 -17.51 8.70 24.65
N ASN A 228 -18.83 8.65 24.79
CA ASN A 228 -19.47 8.29 26.05
C ASN A 228 -19.13 6.86 26.50
N GLU A 229 -19.06 5.92 25.56
CA GLU A 229 -18.64 4.54 25.84
C GLU A 229 -17.18 4.43 26.30
N ILE A 230 -16.32 5.37 25.89
CA ILE A 230 -14.91 5.41 26.29
C ILE A 230 -14.74 6.17 27.62
N ILE A 231 -15.32 7.36 27.72
CA ILE A 231 -15.13 8.31 28.83
C ILE A 231 -15.56 7.71 30.17
N SER A 232 -16.68 6.98 30.18
CA SER A 232 -17.18 6.32 31.39
C SER A 232 -16.23 5.25 31.93
N ARG A 233 -15.18 4.90 31.17
CA ARG A 233 -14.25 3.78 31.39
C ARG A 233 -12.78 4.22 31.43
N MET A 234 -12.54 5.52 31.26
CA MET A 234 -11.24 6.16 31.49
C MET A 234 -11.16 6.63 32.95
N THR A 235 -10.03 6.40 33.61
CA THR A 235 -9.84 6.90 34.98
C THR A 235 -9.50 8.40 34.95
N GLY A 236 -9.94 9.16 35.97
CA GLY A 236 -10.12 10.61 35.95
C GLY A 236 -8.91 11.53 35.67
N TRP A 237 -7.73 11.02 35.30
CA TRP A 237 -6.51 11.79 35.03
C TRP A 237 -6.05 11.80 33.57
N GLU A 238 -6.80 11.15 32.68
CA GLU A 238 -6.34 10.83 31.31
C GLU A 238 -6.98 11.68 30.20
N LYS A 239 -8.14 12.31 30.41
CA LYS A 239 -8.90 12.99 29.34
C LYS A 239 -8.14 14.12 28.65
N ASP A 240 -7.50 15.00 29.42
CA ASP A 240 -6.82 16.19 28.87
C ASP A 240 -5.42 15.88 28.29
N ARG A 241 -5.01 14.61 28.29
CA ARG A 241 -3.68 14.15 27.83
C ARG A 241 -3.72 13.04 26.78
N VAL A 242 -4.90 12.72 26.24
CA VAL A 242 -5.00 11.72 25.17
C VAL A 242 -4.53 12.34 23.86
N ALA A 243 -3.59 11.69 23.19
CA ALA A 243 -3.21 12.09 21.83
C ALA A 243 -4.44 12.04 20.91
N VAL A 244 -4.55 12.99 19.97
CA VAL A 244 -5.71 13.07 19.06
C VAL A 244 -5.91 11.74 18.32
N ILE A 245 -4.82 11.12 17.86
CA ILE A 245 -4.84 9.84 17.18
C ILE A 245 -5.35 8.72 18.10
N ASP A 246 -4.91 8.66 19.36
CA ASP A 246 -5.39 7.67 20.32
C ASP A 246 -6.90 7.77 20.56
N SER A 247 -7.41 9.00 20.67
CA SER A 247 -8.86 9.26 20.77
C SER A 247 -9.62 8.74 19.56
N ILE A 248 -9.11 8.98 18.34
CA ILE A 248 -9.72 8.49 17.10
C ILE A 248 -9.70 6.96 17.05
N LEU A 249 -8.54 6.35 17.31
CA LEU A 249 -8.37 4.89 17.27
C LEU A 249 -9.30 4.20 18.29
N LEU A 250 -9.43 4.72 19.51
CA LEU A 250 -10.38 4.20 20.51
C LEU A 250 -11.83 4.27 20.00
N LYS A 251 -12.26 5.41 19.47
CA LYS A 251 -13.62 5.58 18.94
C LYS A 251 -13.91 4.64 17.77
N MET A 252 -12.95 4.51 16.85
CA MET A 252 -13.06 3.58 15.73
C MET A 252 -13.12 2.12 16.20
N ALA A 253 -12.32 1.73 17.19
CA ALA A 253 -12.33 0.38 17.74
C ALA A 253 -13.67 0.03 18.40
N VAL A 254 -14.24 0.95 19.19
CA VAL A 254 -15.59 0.79 19.78
C VAL A 254 -16.66 0.72 18.70
N CYS A 255 -16.61 1.61 17.71
CA CYS A 255 -17.50 1.60 16.56
C CYS A 255 -17.44 0.24 15.83
N GLU A 256 -16.24 -0.30 15.58
CA GLU A 256 -16.05 -1.56 14.89
C GLU A 256 -16.56 -2.77 15.70
N MET A 257 -16.27 -2.80 17.01
CA MET A 257 -16.77 -3.85 17.91
C MET A 257 -18.30 -3.91 17.91
N LEU A 258 -18.98 -2.77 17.95
CA LEU A 258 -20.43 -2.71 18.10
C LEU A 258 -21.21 -2.72 16.78
N SER A 259 -20.61 -2.26 15.69
CA SER A 259 -21.34 -1.99 14.44
C SER A 259 -20.96 -2.90 13.27
N PHE A 260 -19.96 -3.79 13.45
CA PHE A 260 -19.47 -4.71 12.42
C PHE A 260 -19.47 -6.15 12.97
N PRO A 261 -20.60 -6.86 12.85
CA PRO A 261 -20.79 -8.15 13.50
C PRO A 261 -19.93 -9.25 12.87
N SER A 262 -19.53 -9.12 11.60
CA SER A 262 -18.66 -10.09 10.90
C SER A 262 -17.19 -10.06 11.34
N ILE A 263 -16.77 -9.06 12.13
CA ILE A 263 -15.38 -8.88 12.55
C ILE A 263 -15.21 -9.34 14.00
N PRO A 264 -14.36 -10.35 14.28
CA PRO A 264 -14.10 -10.78 15.66
C PRO A 264 -13.53 -9.65 16.52
N VAL A 265 -13.93 -9.60 17.80
CA VAL A 265 -13.46 -8.57 18.74
C VAL A 265 -11.95 -8.61 18.89
N LYS A 266 -11.37 -9.80 19.07
CA LYS A 266 -9.92 -9.98 19.20
C LYS A 266 -9.14 -9.43 18.01
N VAL A 267 -9.65 -9.63 16.79
CA VAL A 267 -9.05 -9.05 15.58
C VAL A 267 -9.14 -7.54 15.62
N THR A 268 -10.33 -7.00 15.93
CA THR A 268 -10.53 -5.55 16.07
C THR A 268 -9.48 -4.95 17.03
N LEU A 269 -9.37 -5.50 18.25
CA LEU A 269 -8.42 -5.03 19.26
C LEU A 269 -6.98 -5.04 18.76
N ASN A 270 -6.52 -6.18 18.22
CA ASN A 270 -5.15 -6.31 17.73
C ASN A 270 -4.84 -5.29 16.62
N GLU A 271 -5.76 -5.08 15.68
CA GLU A 271 -5.53 -4.18 14.54
C GLU A 271 -5.38 -2.71 14.98
N TYR A 272 -6.20 -2.23 15.94
CA TYR A 272 -6.04 -0.88 16.46
C TYR A 272 -4.81 -0.71 17.35
N LEU A 273 -4.33 -1.78 17.99
CA LEU A 273 -3.04 -1.74 18.71
C LEU A 273 -1.85 -1.60 17.77
N GLU A 274 -1.87 -2.28 16.62
CA GLU A 274 -0.82 -2.11 15.60
C GLU A 274 -0.85 -0.70 15.01
N LEU A 275 -2.02 -0.16 14.67
CA LEU A 275 -2.14 1.22 14.20
C LEU A 275 -1.63 2.24 15.24
N ALA A 276 -1.85 2.00 16.53
CA ALA A 276 -1.35 2.87 17.58
C ALA A 276 0.19 2.89 17.67
N LYS A 277 0.86 1.78 17.32
CA LYS A 277 2.32 1.72 17.28
C LYS A 277 2.89 2.48 16.08
N GLU A 278 2.16 2.49 14.98
CA GLU A 278 2.57 3.09 13.71
C GLU A 278 2.32 4.60 13.68
N TYR A 279 1.14 5.05 14.14
CA TYR A 279 0.69 6.43 13.95
C TYR A 279 0.75 7.31 15.21
N SER A 280 1.03 6.74 16.38
CA SER A 280 0.93 7.49 17.66
C SER A 280 2.20 7.38 18.48
N THR A 281 2.13 7.69 19.78
CA THR A 281 3.30 7.71 20.67
C THR A 281 3.73 6.30 21.08
N THR A 282 4.97 6.16 21.55
CA THR A 282 5.50 4.88 22.05
C THR A 282 4.69 4.28 23.20
N LYS A 283 3.93 5.10 23.95
CA LYS A 283 3.07 4.65 25.06
C LYS A 283 1.62 4.37 24.63
N SER A 284 1.23 4.76 23.42
CA SER A 284 -0.15 4.75 22.96
C SER A 284 -0.73 3.34 22.83
N SER A 285 0.04 2.38 22.33
CA SER A 285 -0.41 0.99 22.22
C SER A 285 -0.77 0.38 23.59
N ALA A 286 0.05 0.62 24.61
CA ALA A 286 -0.22 0.15 25.98
C ALA A 286 -1.44 0.85 26.61
N PHE A 287 -1.55 2.16 26.40
CA PHE A 287 -2.69 2.96 26.84
C PHE A 287 -4.00 2.47 26.21
N ILE A 288 -4.06 2.36 24.88
CA ILE A 288 -5.23 1.88 24.14
C ILE A 288 -5.61 0.47 24.61
N ASN A 289 -4.65 -0.43 24.80
CA ASN A 289 -4.92 -1.77 25.32
C ASN A 289 -5.59 -1.74 26.70
N GLY A 290 -5.12 -0.87 27.60
CA GLY A 290 -5.71 -0.70 28.94
C GLY A 290 -7.16 -0.24 28.88
N VAL A 291 -7.43 0.82 28.12
CA VAL A 291 -8.78 1.37 27.96
C VAL A 291 -9.71 0.34 27.27
N MET A 292 -9.25 -0.27 26.19
CA MET A 292 -10.07 -1.21 25.41
C MET A 292 -10.41 -2.49 26.18
N LYS A 293 -9.56 -2.96 27.09
CA LYS A 293 -9.89 -4.09 27.99
C LYS A 293 -11.07 -3.76 28.91
N ASN A 294 -11.08 -2.56 29.49
CA ASN A 294 -12.18 -2.12 30.35
C ASN A 294 -13.46 -1.94 29.54
N VAL A 295 -13.37 -1.32 28.37
CA VAL A 295 -14.50 -1.13 27.45
C VAL A 295 -15.07 -2.47 27.01
N HIS A 296 -14.23 -3.40 26.53
CA HIS A 296 -14.66 -4.71 26.06
C HIS A 296 -15.37 -5.49 27.18
N LYS A 297 -14.78 -5.57 28.37
CA LYS A 297 -15.38 -6.27 29.51
C LYS A 297 -16.79 -5.78 29.83
N GLU A 298 -17.00 -4.47 29.90
CA GLU A 298 -18.31 -3.91 30.25
C GLU A 298 -19.34 -4.07 29.12
N LEU A 299 -18.91 -3.92 27.86
CA LEU A 299 -19.78 -4.17 26.70
C LEU A 299 -20.24 -5.64 26.64
N GLU A 300 -19.40 -6.59 27.07
CA GLU A 300 -19.77 -8.00 27.24
C GLU A 300 -20.76 -8.20 28.39
N GLU A 301 -20.51 -7.61 29.56
CA GLU A 301 -21.40 -7.69 30.72
C GLU A 301 -22.81 -7.17 30.39
N LYS A 302 -22.90 -6.12 29.57
CA LYS A 302 -24.16 -5.55 29.08
C LYS A 302 -24.76 -6.27 27.86
N GLN A 303 -24.11 -7.32 27.36
CA GLN A 303 -24.53 -8.07 26.15
C GLN A 303 -24.73 -7.18 24.91
N GLN A 304 -23.96 -6.09 24.80
CA GLN A 304 -24.07 -5.15 23.69
C GLN A 304 -23.30 -5.62 22.45
N ILE A 305 -22.31 -6.49 22.63
CA ILE A 305 -21.52 -7.05 21.54
C ILE A 305 -22.30 -8.21 20.89
N LYS A 306 -22.71 -8.01 19.64
CA LYS A 306 -23.38 -9.04 18.82
C LYS A 306 -22.52 -9.37 17.62
N LYS A 307 -21.72 -10.44 17.71
CA LYS A 307 -20.88 -10.93 16.61
C LYS A 307 -21.51 -12.12 15.90
N ILE A 308 -21.24 -12.25 14.60
CA ILE A 308 -21.67 -13.36 13.74
C ILE A 308 -20.48 -13.81 12.89
N GLY A 309 -20.45 -15.08 12.49
CA GLY A 309 -19.42 -15.61 11.56
C GLY A 309 -18.42 -16.57 12.19
N ARG A 310 -17.41 -16.98 11.40
CA ARG A 310 -16.41 -17.99 11.80
C ARG A 310 -15.34 -17.33 12.69
N GLY A 311 -15.06 -17.91 13.86
CA GLY A 311 -14.11 -17.37 14.86
C GLY A 311 -14.74 -16.84 16.15
N LEU A 312 -15.97 -17.26 16.47
CA LEU A 312 -16.65 -17.00 17.75
C LEU A 312 -16.23 -17.95 18.89
N LEU A 313 -15.21 -18.80 18.66
CA LEU A 313 -14.67 -19.77 19.61
C LEU A 313 -13.19 -19.48 19.88
#